data_AF-A0AAV6DFD3-F1
#
_entry.id   AF-A0AAV6DFD3-F1
#
_cell.length_a   1.000
_cell.length_b   1.000
_cell.length_c   1.000
_cell.angle_alpha   90.00
_cell.angle_beta   90.00
_cell.angle_gamma   90.00
#
_symmetry.space_group_name_H-M   'P 1'
#
loop_
_entity.id
_entity.type
_entity.pdbx_description
1 polymer ?
#
loop_
_entity_poly.entity_id
_entity_poly.type
_entity_poly.pdbx_seq_one_letter_code
_entity_poly.pdbx_strand_id
1 'polypeptide(L)'
;MAIEALRKTQTDGQRLREAIDTEYRAARRDGSWGRSEPQILERWRLALRAWGLAVEAALGADEAAVGRFRAAPASADRVAGESAAWLEVRNVVAGKLAALGRLIEERGQGPSAPTSPSPFRKR
;
A
#
# COMPACT_ATOMS: atom_id res chain seq x y z
N MET A 1 0.57 2.38 -20.65
CA MET A 1 1.14 3.57 -19.96
C MET A 1 0.67 3.71 -18.51
N ALA A 2 -0.53 4.24 -18.19
CA ALA A 2 -0.89 4.54 -16.79
C ALA A 2 -0.97 3.32 -15.85
N ILE A 3 -1.53 2.19 -16.31
CA ILE A 3 -1.66 0.98 -15.48
C ILE A 3 -0.33 0.26 -15.20
N GLU A 4 0.64 0.37 -16.12
CA GLU A 4 1.98 -0.21 -15.93
C GLU A 4 2.78 0.56 -14.88
N ALA A 5 2.66 1.89 -14.85
CA ALA A 5 3.25 2.72 -13.80
C ALA A 5 2.67 2.36 -12.41
N LEU A 6 1.36 2.10 -12.34
CA LEU A 6 0.72 1.63 -11.10
C LEU A 6 1.20 0.24 -10.68
N ARG A 7 1.32 -0.71 -11.62
CA ARG A 7 1.88 -2.04 -11.32
C ARG A 7 3.33 -1.97 -10.87
N LYS A 8 4.15 -1.11 -11.49
CA LYS A 8 5.54 -0.88 -11.05
C LYS A 8 5.59 -0.35 -9.63
N THR A 9 4.81 0.69 -9.33
CA THR A 9 4.75 1.25 -7.97
C THR A 9 4.17 0.26 -6.96
N GLN A 10 3.27 -0.65 -7.36
CA GLN A 10 2.83 -1.76 -6.52
C GLN A 10 3.99 -2.72 -6.17
N THR A 11 4.80 -3.11 -7.14
CA THR A 11 6.00 -3.93 -6.91
C THR A 11 7.00 -3.20 -6.00
N ASP A 12 7.23 -1.91 -6.22
CA ASP A 12 8.14 -1.12 -5.38
C ASP A 12 7.63 -1.03 -3.93
N GLY A 13 6.32 -0.90 -3.72
CA GLY A 13 5.72 -0.92 -2.40
C GLY A 13 5.83 -2.30 -1.71
N GLN A 14 5.69 -3.39 -2.45
CA GLN A 14 5.92 -4.75 -1.93
C GLN A 14 7.36 -4.93 -1.46
N ARG A 15 8.33 -4.48 -2.26
CA ARG A 15 9.75 -4.48 -1.89
C ARG A 15 10.04 -3.61 -0.68
N LEU A 16 9.41 -2.44 -0.58
CA LEU A 16 9.55 -1.57 0.59
C LEU A 16 9.05 -2.29 1.86
N ARG A 17 7.88 -2.95 1.80
CA ARG A 17 7.37 -3.72 2.93
C ARG A 17 8.32 -4.85 3.34
N GLU A 18 8.85 -5.58 2.37
CA GLU A 18 9.82 -6.65 2.61
C GLU A 18 11.11 -6.12 3.23
N ALA A 19 11.62 -4.99 2.74
CA ALA A 19 12.82 -4.35 3.29
C ALA A 19 12.61 -3.91 4.75
N ILE A 20 11.44 -3.34 5.07
CA ILE A 20 11.05 -2.98 6.46
C ILE A 20 11.05 -4.21 7.36
N ASP A 21 10.37 -5.27 6.95
CA ASP A 21 10.29 -6.52 7.74
C ASP A 21 11.66 -7.18 7.89
N THR A 22 12.50 -7.16 6.85
CA THR A 22 13.82 -7.77 6.83
C THR A 22 14.78 -7.05 7.77
N GLU A 23 14.87 -5.72 7.65
CA GLU A 23 15.78 -4.93 8.48
C GLU A 23 15.33 -4.89 9.94
N TYR A 24 14.02 -4.86 10.22
CA TYR A 24 13.51 -5.03 11.58
C TYR A 24 13.98 -6.35 12.21
N ARG A 25 13.78 -7.46 11.49
CA ARG A 25 14.16 -8.80 11.97
C ARG A 25 15.67 -8.94 12.16
N ALA A 26 16.47 -8.35 11.27
CA ALA A 26 17.91 -8.31 11.40
C ALA A 26 18.33 -7.55 12.67
N ALA A 27 17.83 -6.32 12.84
CA ALA A 27 18.14 -5.50 14.02
C ALA A 27 17.66 -6.13 15.34
N ARG A 28 16.53 -6.86 15.33
CA ARG A 28 16.05 -7.62 16.49
C ARG A 28 16.95 -8.81 16.79
N ARG A 29 17.35 -9.57 15.78
CA ARG A 29 18.25 -10.73 15.90
C ARG A 29 19.61 -10.32 16.46
N ASP A 30 20.12 -9.19 16.00
CA ASP A 30 21.43 -8.67 16.41
C ASP A 30 21.37 -7.88 17.72
N GLY A 31 20.18 -7.76 18.34
CA GLY A 31 19.97 -7.01 19.59
C GLY A 31 20.20 -5.49 19.46
N SER A 32 20.33 -4.97 18.24
CA SER A 32 20.65 -3.56 17.97
C SER A 32 19.42 -2.67 17.85
N TRP A 33 18.22 -3.26 17.74
CA TRP A 33 16.96 -2.53 17.52
C TRP A 33 16.80 -1.32 18.45
N GLY A 34 16.96 -1.49 19.77
CA GLY A 34 16.71 -0.39 20.72
C GLY A 34 17.60 0.85 20.51
N ARG A 35 18.81 0.70 19.94
CA ARG A 35 19.70 1.84 19.63
C ARG A 35 19.44 2.42 18.25
N SER A 36 19.12 1.57 17.28
CA SER A 36 18.98 1.96 15.87
C SER A 36 17.54 2.33 15.47
N GLU A 37 16.55 2.00 16.31
CA GLU A 37 15.12 2.15 16.04
C GLU A 37 14.75 3.56 15.51
N PRO A 38 15.15 4.67 16.14
CA PRO A 38 14.77 6.00 15.65
C PRO A 38 15.23 6.27 14.22
N GLN A 39 16.49 5.92 13.91
CA GLN A 39 17.10 6.16 12.60
C GLN A 39 16.52 5.24 11.52
N ILE A 40 16.28 3.98 11.86
CA ILE A 40 15.67 3.01 10.95
C ILE A 40 14.23 3.44 10.61
N LEU A 41 13.43 3.82 11.62
CA LEU A 41 12.06 4.27 11.42
C LEU A 41 11.98 5.56 10.60
N GLU A 42 12.87 6.52 10.86
CA GLU A 42 12.92 7.75 10.08
C GLU A 42 13.18 7.46 8.60
N ARG A 43 14.17 6.61 8.30
CA ARG A 43 14.48 6.21 6.92
C ARG A 43 13.30 5.52 6.24
N TRP A 44 12.61 4.61 6.93
CA TRP A 44 11.42 3.96 6.37
C TRP A 44 10.26 4.92 6.16
N ARG A 45 10.03 5.88 7.07
CA ARG A 45 9.01 6.93 6.89
C ARG A 45 9.31 7.79 5.67
N LEU A 46 10.58 8.13 5.44
CA LEU A 46 10.99 8.85 4.24
C LEU A 46 10.78 8.02 2.97
N ALA A 47 11.18 6.74 2.98
CA ALA A 47 10.97 5.83 1.86
C ALA A 47 9.48 5.63 1.54
N LEU A 48 8.64 5.49 2.56
CA LEU A 48 7.18 5.40 2.44
C LEU A 48 6.57 6.68 1.84
N ARG A 49 7.03 7.86 2.27
CA ARG A 49 6.60 9.13 1.67
C ARG A 49 6.99 9.22 0.19
N ALA A 50 8.24 8.89 -0.14
CA ALA A 50 8.72 8.91 -1.52
C ALA A 50 7.93 7.93 -2.41
N TRP A 51 7.68 6.71 -1.91
CA TRP A 51 6.84 5.74 -2.61
C TRP A 51 5.40 6.24 -2.78
N GLY A 52 4.82 6.85 -1.74
CA GLY A 52 3.48 7.46 -1.81
C GLY A 52 3.39 8.51 -2.92
N LEU A 53 4.37 9.40 -3.02
CA LEU A 53 4.44 10.40 -4.10
C LEU A 53 4.55 9.77 -5.49
N ALA A 54 5.31 8.68 -5.62
CA ALA A 54 5.41 7.95 -6.88
C ALA A 54 4.07 7.30 -7.29
N VAL A 55 3.30 6.77 -6.33
CA VAL A 55 1.96 6.25 -6.58
C VAL A 55 1.01 7.38 -7.01
N GLU A 56 1.02 8.51 -6.32
CA GLU A 56 0.20 9.67 -6.68
C GLU A 56 0.51 10.17 -8.09
N ALA A 57 1.79 10.25 -8.46
CA ALA A 57 2.21 10.59 -9.82
C ALA A 57 1.72 9.57 -10.85
N ALA A 58 1.70 8.27 -10.51
CA ALA A 58 1.20 7.20 -11.38
C ALA A 58 -0.34 7.22 -11.52
N LEU A 59 -1.06 7.67 -10.49
CA LEU A 59 -2.51 7.87 -10.55
C LEU A 59 -2.89 9.06 -11.43
N GLY A 60 -1.98 10.03 -11.56
CA GLY A 60 -2.11 11.19 -12.45
C GLY A 60 -3.19 12.15 -11.97
N ALA A 61 -4.01 12.64 -12.90
CA ALA A 61 -5.08 13.61 -12.62
C ALA A 61 -6.35 13.01 -11.98
N ASP A 62 -6.37 11.72 -11.65
CA ASP A 62 -7.50 11.08 -10.98
C ASP A 62 -7.49 11.41 -9.48
N GLU A 63 -8.01 12.59 -9.14
CA GLU A 63 -8.04 13.10 -7.75
C GLU A 63 -8.83 12.18 -6.81
N ALA A 64 -9.87 11.50 -7.32
CA ALA A 64 -10.66 10.56 -6.54
C ALA A 64 -9.83 9.32 -6.16
N ALA A 65 -9.05 8.77 -7.09
CA ALA A 65 -8.12 7.68 -6.77
C ALA A 65 -6.99 8.12 -5.84
N VAL A 66 -6.43 9.32 -6.03
CA VAL A 66 -5.42 9.90 -5.13
C VAL A 66 -5.99 10.06 -3.72
N GLY A 67 -7.19 10.60 -3.59
CA GLY A 67 -7.89 10.74 -2.31
C GLY A 67 -8.09 9.40 -1.60
N ARG A 68 -8.56 8.38 -2.33
CA ARG A 68 -8.72 7.01 -1.80
C ARG A 68 -7.40 6.39 -1.36
N PHE A 69 -6.31 6.60 -2.11
CA PHE A 69 -4.99 6.11 -1.75
C PHE A 69 -4.42 6.82 -0.51
N ARG A 70 -4.61 8.14 -0.41
CA ARG A 70 -4.18 8.94 0.75
C ARG A 70 -4.91 8.54 2.02
N ALA A 71 -6.23 8.38 1.92
CA ALA A 71 -7.12 7.98 3.02
C ALA A 71 -7.11 6.48 3.33
N ALA A 72 -6.28 5.68 2.66
CA ALA A 72 -6.20 4.25 2.89
C ALA A 72 -5.88 3.96 4.37
N PRO A 73 -6.74 3.21 5.08
CA PRO A 73 -6.48 2.88 6.48
C PRO A 73 -5.28 1.94 6.57
N ALA A 74 -4.49 2.07 7.64
CA ALA A 74 -3.46 1.10 7.95
C ALA A 74 -4.07 -0.28 8.22
N SER A 75 -3.32 -1.35 7.92
CA SER A 75 -3.73 -2.71 8.28
C SER A 75 -3.87 -2.85 9.81
N ALA A 76 -4.77 -3.72 10.25
CA ALA A 76 -5.03 -3.97 11.67
C ALA A 76 -4.14 -5.07 12.29
N ASP A 77 -3.11 -5.52 11.56
CA ASP A 77 -2.21 -6.58 12.04
C ASP A 77 -1.54 -6.18 13.36
N ARG A 78 -1.68 -7.03 14.38
CA ARG A 78 -0.92 -6.93 15.62
C ARG A 78 -0.12 -8.21 15.80
N VAL A 79 1.14 -8.04 16.19
CA VAL A 79 2.01 -9.14 16.57
C VAL A 79 2.49 -8.88 17.98
N ALA A 80 2.10 -9.75 18.91
CA ALA A 80 2.46 -9.61 20.31
C ALA A 80 3.99 -9.70 20.49
N GLY A 81 4.55 -8.83 21.32
CA GLY A 81 5.99 -8.81 21.62
C GLY A 81 6.85 -8.10 20.57
N GLU A 82 6.24 -7.43 19.59
CA GLU A 82 6.95 -6.66 18.56
C GLU A 82 6.85 -5.15 18.78
N SER A 83 7.79 -4.38 18.21
CA SER A 83 7.79 -2.92 18.30
C SER A 83 6.50 -2.34 17.69
N ALA A 84 5.80 -1.54 18.49
CA ALA A 84 4.61 -0.82 18.05
C ALA A 84 4.92 0.14 16.89
N ALA A 85 6.09 0.77 16.92
CA ALA A 85 6.50 1.72 15.89
C ALA A 85 6.87 1.02 14.57
N TRP A 86 7.48 -0.16 14.63
CA TRP A 86 7.66 -1.00 13.44
C TRP A 86 6.31 -1.46 12.86
N LEU A 87 5.40 -1.95 13.72
CA LEU A 87 4.06 -2.37 13.32
C LEU A 87 3.29 -1.22 12.65
N GLU A 88 3.37 0.00 13.17
CA GLU A 88 2.76 1.18 12.59
C GLU A 88 3.21 1.40 11.13
N VAL A 89 4.52 1.46 10.89
CA VAL A 89 5.07 1.69 9.55
C VAL A 89 4.71 0.55 8.60
N ARG A 90 4.89 -0.70 9.04
CA ARG A 90 4.53 -1.91 8.28
C ARG A 90 3.05 -1.90 7.87
N ASN A 91 2.17 -1.55 8.81
CA ASN A 91 0.73 -1.59 8.59
C ASN A 91 0.24 -0.46 7.69
N VAL A 92 0.86 0.72 7.74
CA VAL A 92 0.57 1.80 6.79
C VAL A 92 0.93 1.37 5.37
N VAL A 93 2.10 0.76 5.16
CA VAL A 93 2.49 0.24 3.84
C VAL A 93 1.52 -0.83 3.36
N ALA A 94 1.16 -1.79 4.23
CA ALA A 94 0.21 -2.85 3.89
C ALA A 94 -1.18 -2.31 3.51
N GLY A 95 -1.71 -1.35 4.27
CA GLY A 95 -2.99 -0.70 3.98
C GLY A 95 -3.00 0.04 2.63
N LYS A 96 -1.93 0.79 2.37
CA LYS A 96 -1.74 1.49 1.08
C LYS A 96 -1.57 0.54 -0.09
N LEU A 97 -0.85 -0.57 0.08
CA LEU A 97 -0.73 -1.61 -0.94
C LEU A 97 -2.08 -2.26 -1.26
N ALA A 98 -2.91 -2.52 -0.25
CA ALA A 98 -4.25 -3.06 -0.46
C ALA A 98 -5.18 -2.07 -1.17
N ALA A 99 -5.06 -0.76 -0.89
CA ALA A 99 -5.79 0.27 -1.63
C ALA A 99 -5.31 0.38 -3.08
N LEU A 100 -3.99 0.35 -3.32
CA LEU A 100 -3.41 0.37 -4.66
C LEU A 100 -3.80 -0.87 -5.48
N GLY A 101 -3.82 -2.06 -4.87
CA GLY A 101 -4.29 -3.28 -5.51
C GLY A 101 -5.72 -3.16 -6.02
N ARG A 102 -6.64 -2.66 -5.18
CA ARG A 102 -8.04 -2.38 -5.57
C ARG A 102 -8.13 -1.38 -6.71
N LEU A 103 -7.35 -0.30 -6.68
CA LEU A 103 -7.30 0.69 -7.76
C LEU A 103 -6.83 0.09 -9.09
N ILE A 104 -5.86 -0.83 -9.05
CA ILE A 104 -5.37 -1.53 -10.24
C ILE A 104 -6.42 -2.51 -10.78
N GLU A 105 -7.10 -3.25 -9.90
CA GLU A 105 -8.19 -4.17 -10.25
C GLU A 105 -9.35 -3.41 -10.91
N GLU A 106 -9.81 -2.32 -10.31
CA GLU A 106 -10.85 -1.44 -10.85
C GLU A 106 -10.50 -0.88 -12.23
N ARG A 107 -9.23 -0.56 -12.49
CA ARG A 107 -8.76 -0.07 -13.80
C ARG A 107 -8.52 -1.19 -14.81
N GLY A 108 -8.27 -2.42 -14.35
CA GLY A 108 -8.12 -3.61 -15.18
C GLY A 108 -9.46 -4.20 -15.62
N GLN A 109 -10.50 -4.03 -14.80
CA GLN A 109 -11.89 -4.28 -15.17
C GLN A 109 -12.42 -3.04 -15.91
N GLY A 110 -12.33 -3.03 -17.25
CA GLY A 110 -12.98 -2.00 -18.07
C GLY A 110 -14.48 -1.86 -17.72
N PRO A 111 -15.17 -0.76 -18.11
CA PRO A 111 -16.51 -0.44 -17.63
C PRO A 111 -17.41 -1.67 -17.73
N SER A 112 -17.77 -2.23 -16.57
CA SER A 112 -18.73 -3.32 -16.49
C SER A 112 -19.96 -2.90 -17.26
N ALA A 113 -20.24 -3.61 -18.35
CA ALA A 113 -21.40 -3.37 -19.20
C ALA A 113 -22.64 -3.22 -18.32
N PRO A 114 -23.52 -2.23 -18.57
CA PRO A 114 -24.73 -2.08 -17.81
C PRO A 114 -25.50 -3.41 -17.88
N THR A 115 -25.81 -3.98 -16.73
CA THR A 115 -26.71 -5.13 -16.62
C THR A 115 -28.02 -4.74 -17.29
N SER A 116 -28.26 -5.27 -18.50
CA SER A 116 -29.52 -5.08 -19.21
C SER A 116 -30.66 -5.52 -18.29
N PRO A 117 -31.70 -4.70 -18.09
CA PRO A 117 -32.90 -5.13 -17.39
C PRO A 117 -33.59 -6.22 -18.23
N SER A 118 -33.76 -7.41 -17.64
CA SER A 118 -34.49 -8.52 -18.25
C SER A 118 -35.87 -8.07 -18.75
N PRO A 119 -36.26 -8.38 -20.00
CA PRO A 119 -37.59 -8.05 -20.48
C PRO A 119 -38.63 -8.93 -19.78
N PHE A 120 -39.63 -8.26 -19.22
CA PHE A 120 -40.89 -8.80 -18.74
C PHE A 120 -41.36 -10.02 -19.54
N ARG A 121 -41.56 -11.17 -18.88
CA ARG A 121 -42.32 -12.29 -19.43
C ARG A 121 -43.75 -12.20 -18.95
N LYS A 122 -44.64 -11.66 -19.79
CA LYS A 122 -46.09 -11.85 -19.64
C LYS A 122 -46.40 -13.34 -19.84
N ARG A 123 -47.10 -13.95 -18.87
CA ARG A 123 -48.17 -14.92 -19.10
C ARG A 123 -49.21 -14.76 -18.01
#